data_AF-A0AAE3YC06-F1
#
_entry.id   AF-A0AAE3YC06-F1
#
_cell.length_a   1.000
_cell.length_b   1.000
_cell.length_c   1.000
_cell.angle_alpha   90.00
_cell.angle_beta   90.00
_cell.angle_gamma   90.00
#
_symmetry.space_group_name_H-M   'P 1'
#
loop_
_entity.id
_entity.type
_entity.pdbx_description
1 polymer ?
#
loop_
_entity_poly.entity_id
_entity_poly.type
_entity_poly.pdbx_seq_one_letter_code
_entity_poly.pdbx_strand_id
1 'polypeptide(L)'
;MTRICKFMKSSEKEIKAMYLQKDLPTGILLRWSKLLQYDFFRIYSQHLILFAPQKSSARIYVKQTEDKKSNLPQFKKNLYTKEIIDFILELIRTGEKTKEQIMKQYNIPKTTLYKWLKKY
;
A
#
# COMPACT_ATOMS: atom_id res chain seq x y z
N MET A 1 24.31 -1.54 -7.89
CA MET A 1 24.69 -2.25 -6.63
C MET A 1 25.29 -1.36 -5.55
N THR A 2 26.11 -0.35 -5.89
CA THR A 2 26.80 0.54 -4.94
C THR A 2 25.87 1.28 -3.96
N ARG A 3 24.74 1.82 -4.42
CA ARG A 3 23.73 2.47 -3.53
C ARG A 3 23.18 1.51 -2.47
N ILE A 4 22.86 0.28 -2.89
CA ILE A 4 22.31 -0.77 -2.04
C ILE A 4 23.33 -1.16 -0.99
N CYS A 5 24.56 -1.48 -1.42
CA CYS A 5 25.66 -1.86 -0.53
C CYS A 5 25.96 -0.77 0.50
N LYS A 6 26.01 0.51 0.07
CA LYS A 6 26.22 1.66 0.96
C LYS A 6 25.10 1.83 1.99
N PHE A 7 23.83 1.66 1.58
CA PHE A 7 22.69 1.78 2.49
C PHE A 7 22.60 0.61 3.48
N MET A 8 22.88 -0.61 3.01
CA MET A 8 22.83 -1.83 3.80
C MET A 8 24.09 -2.00 4.68
N LYS A 9 25.18 -1.31 4.36
CA LYS A 9 26.51 -1.49 4.96
C LYS A 9 26.99 -2.93 4.80
N SER A 10 26.76 -3.48 3.61
CA SER A 10 27.02 -4.88 3.28
C SER A 10 27.76 -4.99 1.95
N SER A 11 28.52 -6.06 1.77
CA SER A 11 29.20 -6.34 0.50
C SER A 11 28.20 -6.76 -0.58
N GLU A 12 28.58 -6.63 -1.86
CA GLU A 12 27.72 -7.07 -2.96
C GLU A 12 27.42 -8.58 -2.87
N LYS A 13 28.39 -9.37 -2.38
CA LYS A 13 28.23 -10.82 -2.17
C LYS A 13 27.16 -11.12 -1.12
N GLU A 14 27.15 -10.41 -0.01
CA GLU A 14 26.11 -10.53 1.02
C GLU A 14 24.73 -10.15 0.47
N ILE A 15 24.63 -9.06 -0.29
CA ILE A 15 23.37 -8.64 -0.91
C ILE A 15 22.83 -9.72 -1.86
N LYS A 16 23.69 -10.31 -2.68
CA LYS A 16 23.30 -11.43 -3.56
C LYS A 16 22.88 -12.66 -2.77
N ALA A 17 23.57 -12.95 -1.66
CA ALA A 17 23.18 -14.05 -0.77
C ALA A 17 21.79 -13.80 -0.15
N MET A 18 21.48 -12.56 0.27
CA MET A 18 20.15 -12.21 0.81
C MET A 18 19.02 -12.51 -0.17
N TYR A 19 19.23 -12.33 -1.48
CA TYR A 19 18.20 -12.63 -2.48
C TYR A 19 17.89 -14.12 -2.62
N LEU A 20 18.83 -14.98 -2.25
CA LEU A 20 18.71 -16.44 -2.34
C LEU A 20 18.19 -17.06 -1.03
N GLN A 21 18.14 -16.28 0.05
CA GLN A 21 17.64 -16.77 1.32
C GLN A 21 16.11 -16.89 1.28
N LYS A 22 15.61 -18.03 1.78
CA LYS A 22 14.17 -18.31 1.89
C LYS A 22 13.48 -17.36 2.87
N ASP A 23 14.18 -16.99 3.93
CA ASP A 23 13.72 -16.13 5.00
C ASP A 23 14.79 -15.09 5.35
N LEU A 24 14.34 -13.93 5.82
CA LEU A 24 15.19 -12.80 6.17
C LEU A 24 14.75 -12.26 7.54
N PRO A 25 15.70 -11.92 8.43
CA PRO A 25 15.39 -11.23 9.67
C PRO A 25 14.60 -9.94 9.42
N THR A 26 13.55 -9.70 10.21
CA THR A 26 12.64 -8.55 10.05
C THR A 26 13.38 -7.21 10.03
N GLY A 27 14.45 -7.06 10.82
CA GLY A 27 15.27 -5.83 10.81
C GLY A 27 15.90 -5.53 9.45
N ILE A 28 16.36 -6.57 8.74
CA ILE A 28 16.94 -6.44 7.39
C ILE A 28 15.82 -6.15 6.37
N LEU A 29 14.69 -6.83 6.50
CA LEU A 29 13.51 -6.63 5.65
C LEU A 29 12.97 -5.18 5.73
N LEU A 30 12.93 -4.60 6.93
CA LEU A 30 12.51 -3.21 7.13
C LEU A 30 13.51 -2.21 6.53
N ARG A 31 14.81 -2.53 6.54
CA ARG A 31 15.82 -1.71 5.84
C ARG A 31 15.62 -1.76 4.32
N TRP A 32 15.35 -2.94 3.76
CA TRP A 32 14.97 -3.07 2.35
C TRP A 32 13.73 -2.25 2.02
N SER A 33 12.70 -2.33 2.86
CA SER A 33 11.47 -1.55 2.74
C SER A 33 11.75 -0.04 2.69
N LYS A 34 12.61 0.45 3.60
CA LYS A 34 13.06 1.85 3.60
C LYS A 34 13.85 2.24 2.35
N LEU A 35 14.77 1.38 1.88
CA LEU A 35 15.59 1.63 0.69
C LEU A 35 14.74 1.73 -0.57
N LEU A 36 13.77 0.83 -0.71
CA LEU A 36 12.87 0.73 -1.85
C LEU A 36 11.68 1.69 -1.76
N GLN A 37 11.53 2.38 -0.62
CA GLN A 37 10.33 3.16 -0.28
C GLN A 37 9.06 2.30 -0.38
N TYR A 38 9.22 1.01 -0.14
CA TYR A 38 8.13 0.05 -0.09
C TYR A 38 7.56 0.04 1.32
N ASP A 39 6.25 0.26 1.43
CA ASP A 39 5.56 0.14 2.71
C ASP A 39 5.22 -1.35 2.92
N PHE A 40 6.03 -2.04 3.71
CA PHE A 40 5.85 -3.47 3.98
C PHE A 40 4.48 -3.78 4.60
N PHE A 41 3.97 -2.85 5.40
CA PHE A 41 2.67 -2.98 6.04
C PHE A 41 1.54 -2.44 5.17
N ARG A 42 1.81 -2.08 3.90
CA ARG A 42 0.82 -1.45 3.02
C ARG A 42 -0.42 -2.32 2.85
N ILE A 43 -0.23 -3.60 2.54
CA ILE A 43 -1.33 -4.57 2.30
C ILE A 43 -2.15 -4.72 3.58
N TYR A 44 -1.49 -4.92 4.71
CA TYR A 44 -2.15 -5.05 6.01
C TYR A 44 -2.90 -3.77 6.40
N SER A 45 -2.27 -2.61 6.24
CA SER A 45 -2.88 -1.31 6.54
C SER A 45 -4.04 -1.00 5.58
N GLN A 46 -3.94 -1.37 4.30
CA GLN A 46 -5.02 -1.22 3.34
C GLN A 46 -6.21 -2.11 3.70
N HIS A 47 -5.96 -3.37 4.05
CA HIS A 47 -6.99 -4.27 4.57
C HIS A 47 -7.70 -3.63 5.76
N LEU A 48 -6.94 -3.18 6.78
CA LEU A 48 -7.52 -2.50 7.94
C LEU A 48 -8.38 -1.29 7.54
N ILE A 49 -7.97 -0.49 6.56
CA ILE A 49 -8.74 0.69 6.14
C ILE A 49 -10.00 0.32 5.36
N LEU A 50 -9.95 -0.69 4.47
CA LEU A 50 -11.13 -1.15 3.73
C LEU A 50 -12.24 -1.68 4.66
N PHE A 51 -11.85 -2.26 5.80
CA PHE A 51 -12.77 -2.80 6.79
C PHE A 51 -13.02 -1.86 7.99
N ALA A 52 -12.46 -0.64 8.00
CA ALA A 52 -12.65 0.31 9.10
C ALA A 52 -14.03 1.02 9.07
N PRO A 53 -14.62 1.35 10.23
CA PRO A 53 -15.91 2.06 10.31
C PRO A 53 -15.87 3.47 9.68
N GLN A 54 -16.91 3.78 8.89
CA GLN A 54 -17.02 4.98 8.03
C GLN A 54 -16.89 6.35 8.73
N LYS A 55 -17.12 6.43 10.04
CA LYS A 55 -17.10 7.74 10.75
C LYS A 55 -15.69 8.30 10.99
N SER A 56 -14.64 7.50 10.79
CA SER A 56 -13.28 7.83 11.22
C SER A 56 -12.24 7.84 10.08
N SER A 57 -12.28 6.89 9.14
CA SER A 57 -11.15 6.65 8.22
C SER A 57 -10.93 7.73 7.14
N ALA A 58 -11.99 8.29 6.55
CA ALA A 58 -11.86 9.31 5.51
C ALA A 58 -11.47 10.70 6.07
N ARG A 59 -11.85 11.00 7.32
CA ARG A 59 -11.59 12.32 7.94
C ARG A 59 -10.28 12.38 8.72
N ILE A 60 -9.83 11.26 9.28
CA ILE A 60 -8.59 11.21 10.10
C ILE A 60 -7.35 11.46 9.23
N TYR A 61 -7.25 10.86 8.05
CA TYR A 61 -6.03 11.01 7.23
C TYR A 61 -5.95 12.31 6.42
N VAL A 62 -7.09 12.90 6.04
CA VAL A 62 -7.11 14.19 5.33
C VAL A 62 -6.72 15.33 6.27
N LYS A 63 -7.12 15.29 7.55
CA LYS A 63 -6.81 16.35 8.52
C LYS A 63 -5.45 16.24 9.23
N GLN A 64 -4.85 15.05 9.34
CA GLN A 64 -3.69 14.89 10.23
C GLN A 64 -2.33 15.32 9.66
N THR A 65 -2.23 15.80 8.41
CA THR A 65 -0.91 15.96 7.79
C THR A 65 -0.73 17.17 6.88
N GLU A 66 -1.41 18.28 7.15
CA GLU A 66 -1.07 19.54 6.48
C GLU A 66 0.24 20.18 6.99
N ASP A 67 0.78 19.85 8.19
CA ASP A 67 1.79 20.75 8.79
C ASP A 67 3.07 20.16 9.43
N LYS A 68 3.58 18.97 9.03
CA LYS A 68 4.91 18.55 9.54
C LYS A 68 5.83 18.03 8.43
N LYS A 69 6.78 18.88 8.01
CA LYS A 69 7.98 18.51 7.26
C LYS A 69 8.81 17.54 8.10
N SER A 70 8.61 16.25 7.87
CA SER A 70 9.37 15.17 8.49
C SER A 70 10.59 14.85 7.64
N ASN A 71 11.75 14.65 8.28
CA ASN A 71 12.98 14.14 7.63
C ASN A 71 12.87 12.66 7.20
N LEU A 72 11.77 12.00 7.55
CA LEU A 72 11.49 10.62 7.15
C LEU A 72 10.79 10.59 5.80
N PRO A 73 11.06 9.58 4.95
CA PRO A 73 10.33 9.39 3.71
C PRO A 73 8.84 9.26 4.00
N GLN A 74 8.04 10.11 3.36
CA GLN A 74 6.59 10.05 3.46
C GLN A 74 6.06 9.03 2.45
N PHE A 75 5.32 8.03 2.94
CA PHE A 75 4.67 7.06 2.06
C PHE A 75 3.53 7.74 1.28
N LYS A 76 3.39 7.38 -0.01
CA LYS A 76 2.35 7.96 -0.87
C LYS A 76 0.97 7.61 -0.33
N LYS A 77 0.17 8.65 -0.06
CA LYS A 77 -1.11 8.63 0.65
C LYS A 77 -2.30 8.15 -0.19
N ASN A 78 -2.08 7.35 -1.23
CA ASN A 78 -3.19 6.82 -2.02
C ASN A 78 -3.77 5.59 -1.31
N LEU A 79 -4.95 5.78 -0.70
CA LEU A 79 -5.67 4.71 -0.02
C LEU A 79 -5.94 3.52 -0.96
N TYR A 80 -6.29 3.85 -2.20
CA TYR A 80 -6.58 2.89 -3.25
C TYR A 80 -5.41 2.86 -4.22
N THR A 81 -4.60 1.81 -4.17
CA THR A 81 -3.54 1.59 -5.15
C THR A 81 -4.12 1.05 -6.45
N LYS A 82 -3.34 1.08 -7.52
CA LYS A 82 -3.79 0.61 -8.83
C LYS A 82 -4.23 -0.86 -8.76
N GLU A 83 -3.49 -1.67 -8.01
CA GLU A 83 -3.77 -3.10 -7.83
C GLU A 83 -5.13 -3.34 -7.14
N ILE A 84 -5.50 -2.51 -6.15
CA ILE A 84 -6.82 -2.58 -5.51
C ILE A 84 -7.91 -2.16 -6.49
N ILE A 85 -7.66 -1.10 -7.27
CA ILE A 85 -8.63 -0.62 -8.25
C ILE A 85 -8.87 -1.71 -9.30
N ASP A 86 -7.80 -2.28 -9.85
CA ASP A 86 -7.85 -3.33 -10.87
C ASP A 86 -8.57 -4.58 -10.33
N PHE A 87 -8.26 -5.01 -9.10
CA PHE A 87 -8.97 -6.12 -8.44
C PHE A 87 -10.47 -5.86 -8.27
N ILE A 88 -10.85 -4.66 -7.79
CA ILE A 88 -12.26 -4.31 -7.60
C ILE A 88 -13.01 -4.25 -8.94
N LEU A 89 -12.37 -3.72 -9.99
CA LEU A 89 -12.96 -3.65 -11.32
C LEU A 89 -13.10 -5.04 -11.93
N GLU A 90 -12.13 -5.93 -11.70
CA GLU A 90 -12.20 -7.32 -12.14
C GLU A 90 -13.39 -8.06 -11.51
N LEU A 91 -13.60 -7.95 -10.20
CA LEU A 91 -14.75 -8.55 -9.50
C LEU A 91 -16.11 -8.08 -10.07
N ILE A 92 -16.18 -6.83 -10.53
CA ILE A 92 -17.38 -6.29 -11.18
C ILE A 92 -17.52 -6.84 -12.60
N ARG A 93 -16.41 -6.91 -13.34
CA ARG A 93 -16.37 -7.38 -14.74
C ARG A 93 -16.69 -8.88 -14.85
N THR A 94 -16.21 -9.69 -13.91
CA THR A 94 -16.52 -11.13 -13.83
C THR A 94 -17.93 -11.40 -13.31
N GLY A 95 -18.61 -10.39 -12.77
CA GLY A 95 -19.93 -10.54 -12.16
C GLY A 95 -19.91 -11.20 -10.78
N GLU A 96 -18.73 -11.49 -10.22
CA GLU A 96 -18.60 -12.07 -8.87
C GLU A 96 -19.20 -11.17 -7.79
N LYS A 97 -19.12 -9.84 -7.96
CA LYS A 97 -19.75 -8.88 -7.05
C LYS A 97 -20.43 -7.73 -7.78
N THR A 98 -21.60 -7.34 -7.27
CA THR A 98 -22.30 -6.14 -7.74
C THR A 98 -21.66 -4.87 -7.18
N LYS A 99 -21.90 -3.74 -7.84
CA LYS A 99 -21.44 -2.42 -7.37
C LYS A 99 -21.89 -2.14 -5.93
N GLU A 100 -23.10 -2.57 -5.55
CA GLU A 100 -23.65 -2.42 -4.21
C GLU A 100 -22.92 -3.27 -3.18
N GLN A 101 -22.63 -4.53 -3.52
CA GLN A 101 -21.83 -5.42 -2.68
C GLN A 101 -20.42 -4.86 -2.48
N ILE A 102 -19.79 -4.32 -3.52
CA ILE A 102 -18.48 -3.65 -3.41
C ILE A 102 -18.54 -2.46 -2.45
N MET A 103 -19.52 -1.58 -2.59
CA MET A 103 -19.68 -0.41 -1.72
C MET A 103 -19.88 -0.80 -0.26
N LYS A 104 -20.66 -1.86 0.01
CA LYS A 104 -20.96 -2.32 1.38
C LYS A 104 -19.80 -3.10 2.00
N GLN A 105 -19.18 -4.01 1.25
CA GLN A 105 -18.17 -4.93 1.78
C GLN A 105 -16.79 -4.27 1.94
N TYR A 106 -16.42 -3.42 0.99
CA TYR A 106 -15.09 -2.77 0.98
C TYR A 106 -15.13 -1.30 1.41
N ASN A 107 -16.30 -0.81 1.84
CA ASN A 107 -16.54 0.58 2.24
C ASN A 107 -16.10 1.62 1.20
N ILE A 108 -16.17 1.29 -0.09
CA ILE A 108 -15.78 2.20 -1.17
C ILE A 108 -16.94 3.17 -1.43
N PRO A 109 -16.74 4.49 -1.34
CA PRO A 109 -17.79 5.46 -1.64
C PRO A 109 -18.28 5.34 -3.09
N LYS A 110 -19.59 5.51 -3.29
CA LYS A 110 -20.23 5.48 -4.62
C LYS A 110 -19.49 6.36 -5.63
N THR A 111 -19.19 7.60 -5.27
CA THR A 111 -18.50 8.55 -6.14
C THR A 111 -17.10 8.08 -6.55
N THR A 112 -16.38 7.38 -5.66
CA THR A 112 -15.06 6.81 -5.93
C THR A 112 -15.17 5.64 -6.91
N LEU A 113 -16.07 4.69 -6.66
CA LEU A 113 -16.24 3.51 -7.51
C LEU A 113 -16.64 3.90 -8.94
N TYR A 114 -17.57 4.86 -9.08
CA TYR A 114 -17.99 5.35 -10.39
C TYR A 114 -16.86 6.11 -11.12
N LYS A 115 -15.98 6.80 -10.40
CA LYS A 115 -14.78 7.41 -11.01
C LYS A 115 -13.82 6.35 -11.56
N TRP A 116 -13.65 5.23 -10.87
CA TRP A 116 -12.80 4.14 -11.35
C TRP A 116 -13.37 3.52 -12.61
N LEU A 117 -14.65 3.14 -12.61
CA LEU A 117 -15.34 2.57 -13.78
C LEU A 117 -15.34 3.47 -15.02
N LYS A 118 -15.22 4.80 -14.83
CA LYS A 118 -15.12 5.74 -15.95
C LYS A 118 -13.68 5.89 -16.46
N LYS A 119 -12.70 5.74 -15.58
CA LYS A 119 -11.29 6.03 -15.86
C LYS A 119 -10.52 4.80 -16.35
N TYR A 120 -10.87 3.63 -15.84
CA TYR A 120 -10.23 2.35 -16.09
C TYR A 120 -11.28 1.36 -16.58
#